data_AF-A0A7C3LDS5-F1
#
_entry.id   AF-A0A7C3LDS5-F1
#
_cell.length_a   1.000
_cell.length_b   1.000
_cell.length_c   1.000
_cell.angle_alpha   90.00
_cell.angle_beta   90.00
_cell.angle_gamma   90.00
#
_symmetry.space_group_name_H-M   'P 1'
#
loop_
_entity.id
_entity.type
_entity.pdbx_description
1 polymer ?
#
loop_
_entity_poly.entity_id
_entity_poly.type
_entity_poly.pdbx_seq_one_letter_code
_entity_poly.pdbx_strand_id
1 'polypeptide(L)'
;MKGNMSQRKSNPGQKPLPIQPVGQPILCSPYAEPDRHWQYDERSGEAQIFPGRRPASYWVRSERVGMGQMSLFGEESREDINFINDIREDVRRWRKGGYENATQITKQLLAHWWRADRPRRLFFAQLEAAETIIYLHEIRLPGRYTRFNSAIDDKELRRKLQDLPADPAYPPLPRMGIKMATGSGKTVVMAMLIAWAFCNRGKVPSDDRFPKAILIACPNLTVKERLQVLQPGHPQNYHAEFDLVPHKLRPFLHSGKIHITNWHQFAPESPHSEGGKTYSIVNKGEEGPEAFARRVLGDLYDKTENGGLLIFNDEGHHAWR
;
A
#
# COMPACT_ATOMS: atom_id res chain seq x y z
N MET A 1 -39.00 -4.14 -24.49
CA MET A 1 -37.85 -4.87 -25.07
C MET A 1 -36.99 -5.39 -23.92
N LYS A 2 -37.05 -6.70 -23.65
CA LYS A 2 -36.32 -7.37 -22.57
C LYS A 2 -34.95 -7.82 -23.10
N GLY A 3 -33.86 -7.32 -22.52
CA GLY A 3 -32.49 -7.72 -22.86
C GLY A 3 -32.12 -9.04 -22.16
N ASN A 4 -31.70 -10.03 -22.95
CA ASN A 4 -31.27 -11.35 -22.49
C ASN A 4 -29.96 -11.26 -21.69
N MET A 5 -29.98 -11.75 -20.45
CA MET A 5 -28.78 -12.14 -19.71
C MET A 5 -28.15 -13.35 -20.41
N SER A 6 -26.93 -13.19 -20.90
CA SER A 6 -26.09 -14.30 -21.37
C SER A 6 -25.61 -15.09 -20.15
N GLN A 7 -26.30 -16.20 -19.86
CA GLN A 7 -25.82 -17.22 -18.93
C GLN A 7 -24.60 -17.91 -19.53
N ARG A 8 -23.45 -17.82 -18.84
CA ARG A 8 -22.25 -18.61 -19.12
C ARG A 8 -22.61 -20.10 -19.03
N LYS A 9 -22.69 -20.78 -20.17
CA LYS A 9 -22.74 -22.25 -20.22
C LYS A 9 -21.36 -22.80 -19.87
N SER A 10 -21.25 -23.46 -18.72
CA SER A 10 -20.11 -24.30 -18.36
C SER A 10 -20.07 -25.54 -19.27
N ASN A 11 -18.91 -25.84 -19.83
CA ASN A 11 -18.68 -27.03 -20.65
C ASN A 11 -18.77 -28.32 -19.81
N PRO A 12 -19.45 -29.40 -20.26
CA PRO A 12 -19.73 -30.60 -19.46
C PRO A 12 -18.57 -31.61 -19.31
N GLY A 13 -17.32 -31.23 -19.58
CA GLY A 13 -16.18 -32.17 -19.64
C GLY A 13 -15.06 -32.00 -18.61
N GLN A 14 -15.06 -30.93 -17.81
CA GLN A 14 -14.11 -30.74 -16.71
C GLN A 14 -14.89 -30.70 -15.41
N LYS A 15 -14.78 -31.74 -14.58
CA LYS A 15 -15.01 -31.54 -13.15
C LYS A 15 -13.82 -30.72 -12.66
N PRO A 16 -13.97 -29.44 -12.27
CA PRO A 16 -12.91 -28.78 -11.52
C PRO A 16 -12.62 -29.69 -10.33
N LEU A 17 -11.37 -30.13 -10.18
CA LEU A 17 -10.99 -30.88 -8.99
C LEU A 17 -11.36 -29.97 -7.81
N PRO A 18 -12.31 -30.38 -6.95
CA PRO A 18 -12.65 -29.56 -5.81
C PRO A 18 -11.39 -29.50 -4.96
N ILE A 19 -10.76 -28.32 -4.87
CA ILE A 19 -9.71 -28.05 -3.89
C ILE A 19 -10.25 -28.60 -2.58
N GLN A 20 -9.67 -29.69 -2.10
CA GLN A 20 -10.23 -30.35 -0.93
C GLN A 20 -10.05 -29.41 0.25
N PRO A 21 -11.13 -29.02 0.94
CA PRO A 21 -11.01 -28.17 2.11
C PRO A 21 -10.23 -28.93 3.18
N VAL A 22 -9.09 -28.38 3.57
CA VAL A 22 -8.31 -28.90 4.70
C VAL A 22 -9.08 -28.71 6.01
N GLY A 23 -9.00 -29.68 6.91
CA GLY A 23 -9.69 -29.62 8.21
C GLY A 23 -9.27 -28.44 9.08
N GLN A 24 -8.02 -27.99 8.97
CA GLN A 24 -7.49 -26.81 9.66
C GLN A 24 -6.80 -25.85 8.67
N PRO A 25 -7.52 -24.85 8.12
CA PRO A 25 -6.97 -23.95 7.12
C PRO A 25 -5.94 -22.96 7.68
N ILE A 26 -5.97 -22.69 8.98
CA ILE A 26 -5.08 -21.72 9.65
C ILE A 26 -3.89 -22.46 10.27
N LEU A 27 -2.71 -22.27 9.69
CA LEU A 27 -1.45 -22.91 10.13
C LEU A 27 -0.58 -22.03 11.05
N CYS A 28 -0.59 -20.72 10.79
CA CYS A 28 0.39 -19.78 11.33
C CYS A 28 -0.27 -18.78 12.29
N SER A 29 0.49 -18.35 13.30
CA SER A 29 0.08 -17.22 14.14
C SER A 29 0.01 -15.94 13.33
N PRO A 30 -1.02 -15.08 13.51
CA PRO A 30 -1.10 -13.80 12.81
C PRO A 30 -0.07 -12.77 13.34
N TYR A 31 0.58 -13.07 14.47
CA TYR A 31 1.53 -12.17 15.15
C TYR A 31 3.00 -12.54 14.93
N ALA A 32 3.28 -13.65 14.24
CA ALA A 32 4.62 -14.11 13.94
C ALA A 32 4.82 -14.19 12.42
N GLU A 33 6.08 -14.22 12.00
CA GLU A 33 6.40 -14.49 10.60
C GLU A 33 5.88 -15.88 10.21
N PRO A 34 5.17 -16.04 9.07
CA PRO A 34 4.67 -17.34 8.65
C PRO A 34 5.80 -18.35 8.46
N ASP A 35 5.69 -19.48 9.14
CA ASP A 35 6.70 -20.54 9.17
C ASP A 35 6.28 -21.78 8.37
N ARG A 36 5.03 -21.85 7.93
CA ARG A 36 4.44 -22.95 7.15
C ARG A 36 3.37 -22.44 6.19
N HIS A 37 3.06 -23.21 5.15
CA HIS A 37 1.94 -22.94 4.27
C HIS A 37 1.38 -24.21 3.63
N TRP A 38 0.12 -24.15 3.20
CA TRP A 38 -0.50 -25.19 2.38
C TRP A 38 -0.07 -25.04 0.91
N GLN A 39 0.30 -26.16 0.30
CA GLN A 39 0.49 -26.32 -1.13
C GLN A 39 -0.38 -27.48 -1.61
N TYR A 40 -1.11 -27.27 -2.70
CA TYR A 40 -1.95 -28.30 -3.29
C TYR A 40 -1.19 -28.95 -4.44
N ASP A 41 -1.22 -30.27 -4.51
CA ASP A 41 -0.75 -31.02 -5.67
C ASP A 41 -1.70 -30.77 -6.85
N GLU A 42 -1.15 -30.35 -7.98
CA GLU A 42 -1.93 -29.97 -9.17
C GLU A 42 -2.63 -31.16 -9.84
N ARG A 43 -2.15 -32.39 -9.61
CA ARG A 43 -2.68 -33.62 -10.20
C ARG A 43 -3.66 -34.33 -9.28
N SER A 44 -3.28 -34.50 -8.00
CA SER A 44 -4.12 -35.23 -7.02
C SER A 44 -5.10 -34.32 -6.28
N GLY A 45 -4.85 -33.00 -6.23
CA GLY A 45 -5.63 -32.05 -5.43
C GLY A 45 -5.38 -32.16 -3.92
N GLU A 46 -4.42 -33.00 -3.50
CA GLU A 46 -4.09 -33.21 -2.10
C GLU A 46 -3.32 -32.02 -1.52
N ALA A 47 -3.68 -31.62 -0.30
CA ALA A 47 -3.04 -30.52 0.39
C ALA A 47 -1.88 -31.04 1.26
N GLN A 48 -0.71 -30.44 1.10
CA GLN A 48 0.48 -30.74 1.89
C GLN A 48 0.99 -29.47 2.58
N ILE A 49 1.57 -29.63 3.77
CA ILE A 49 2.17 -28.54 4.54
C ILE A 49 3.65 -28.45 4.17
N PHE A 50 4.06 -27.30 3.65
CA PHE A 50 5.46 -26.99 3.37
C PHE A 50 6.03 -26.03 4.42
N PRO A 51 7.31 -26.19 4.81
CA PRO A 51 7.98 -25.27 5.70
C PRO A 51 8.23 -23.91 5.01
N GLY A 52 8.33 -22.88 5.82
CA GLY A 52 8.55 -21.49 5.41
C GLY A 52 7.29 -20.76 4.96
N ARG A 53 7.46 -19.45 4.77
CA ARG A 53 6.44 -18.57 4.20
C ARG A 53 6.19 -18.92 2.74
N ARG A 54 4.91 -18.95 2.34
CA ARG A 54 4.52 -19.10 0.93
C ARG A 54 5.18 -18.02 0.05
N PRO A 55 5.94 -18.40 -1.00
CA PRO A 55 6.46 -17.46 -1.98
C PRO A 55 5.36 -16.61 -2.60
N ALA A 56 5.67 -15.36 -2.93
CA ALA A 56 4.80 -14.55 -3.77
C ALA A 56 4.81 -15.13 -5.18
N SER A 57 3.62 -15.39 -5.73
CA SER A 57 3.43 -15.96 -7.07
C SER A 57 2.10 -15.50 -7.67
N TYR A 58 1.96 -15.64 -8.98
CA TYR A 58 0.68 -15.55 -9.69
C TYR A 58 0.35 -16.89 -10.34
N TRP A 59 -0.94 -17.12 -10.57
CA TRP A 59 -1.43 -18.23 -11.37
C TRP A 59 -1.66 -17.71 -12.78
N VAL A 60 -0.92 -18.22 -13.76
CA VAL A 60 -1.11 -17.93 -15.18
C VAL A 60 -1.97 -19.01 -15.77
N ARG A 61 -3.01 -18.62 -16.50
CA ARG A 61 -3.69 -19.52 -17.45
C ARG A 61 -3.05 -19.30 -18.80
N SER A 62 -2.33 -20.29 -19.32
CA SER A 62 -1.84 -20.22 -20.69
C SER A 62 -2.97 -20.58 -21.65
N GLU A 63 -3.43 -19.64 -22.49
CA GLU A 63 -4.25 -19.98 -23.65
C GLU A 63 -3.29 -20.35 -24.80
N ARG A 64 -3.15 -21.65 -25.09
CA ARG A 64 -2.42 -22.08 -26.30
C ARG A 64 -3.25 -21.72 -27.53
N VAL A 65 -2.96 -20.59 -28.17
CA VAL A 65 -3.52 -20.26 -29.49
C VAL A 65 -2.72 -21.02 -30.55
N GLY A 66 -3.06 -22.30 -30.74
CA GLY A 66 -2.53 -23.14 -31.82
C GLY A 66 -3.59 -23.38 -32.88
N MET A 67 -3.27 -23.14 -34.16
CA MET A 67 -4.07 -23.55 -35.31
C MET A 67 -4.26 -25.08 -35.30
N GLY A 68 -5.44 -25.53 -34.90
CA GLY A 68 -5.81 -26.93 -34.91
C GLY A 68 -6.83 -27.22 -33.81
N GLN A 69 -8.02 -27.67 -34.21
CA GLN A 69 -9.03 -28.17 -33.28
C GLN A 69 -8.37 -29.15 -32.29
N MET A 70 -8.62 -28.93 -30.99
CA MET A 70 -8.29 -29.81 -29.84
C MET A 70 -7.01 -29.47 -29.03
N SER A 71 -7.00 -28.33 -28.34
CA SER A 71 -6.59 -28.28 -26.92
C SER A 71 -7.08 -26.97 -26.26
N LEU A 72 -8.36 -26.95 -25.89
CA LEU A 72 -8.96 -25.83 -25.14
C LEU A 72 -8.71 -25.95 -23.62
N PHE A 73 -7.56 -26.51 -23.24
CA PHE A 73 -7.20 -26.74 -21.84
C PHE A 73 -5.97 -25.89 -21.51
N GLY A 74 -6.20 -24.73 -20.90
CA GLY A 74 -5.11 -23.93 -20.38
C GLY A 74 -4.50 -24.64 -19.16
N GLU A 75 -3.20 -24.93 -19.22
CA GLU A 75 -2.43 -25.32 -18.05
C GLU A 75 -2.36 -24.09 -17.13
N GLU A 76 -2.84 -24.23 -15.89
CA GLU A 76 -2.61 -23.24 -14.83
C GLU A 76 -1.17 -23.44 -14.32
N SER A 77 -0.26 -22.56 -14.70
CA SER A 77 1.12 -22.58 -14.18
C SER A 77 1.28 -21.55 -13.06
N ARG A 78 2.00 -21.94 -12.02
CA ARG A 78 2.43 -21.02 -10.96
C ARG A 78 3.75 -20.38 -11.35
N GLU A 79 3.78 -19.06 -11.35
CA GLU A 79 5.00 -18.28 -11.59
C GLU A 79 5.33 -17.39 -10.39
N ASP A 80 6.54 -17.54 -9.85
CA ASP A 80 7.01 -16.81 -8.68
C ASP A 80 7.38 -15.35 -9.02
N ILE A 81 7.03 -14.44 -8.13
CA ILE A 81 7.36 -13.03 -8.22
C ILE A 81 8.67 -12.79 -7.46
N ASN A 82 9.79 -13.14 -8.09
CA ASN A 82 11.13 -13.07 -7.49
C ASN A 82 11.41 -11.71 -6.85
N PHE A 83 11.14 -10.61 -7.57
CA PHE A 83 11.28 -9.25 -7.07
C PHE A 83 10.62 -9.01 -5.69
N ILE A 84 9.44 -9.59 -5.44
CA ILE A 84 8.76 -9.44 -4.15
C ILE A 84 9.38 -10.36 -3.09
N ASN A 85 9.78 -11.57 -3.47
CA ASN A 85 10.46 -12.50 -2.56
C ASN A 85 11.82 -11.96 -2.13
N ASP A 86 12.55 -11.30 -3.04
CA ASP A 86 13.83 -10.64 -2.79
C ASP A 86 13.67 -9.46 -1.83
N ILE A 87 12.68 -8.58 -2.05
CA ILE A 87 12.36 -7.49 -1.10
C ILE A 87 12.06 -8.04 0.30
N ARG A 88 11.28 -9.12 0.39
CA ARG A 88 10.95 -9.74 1.69
C ARG A 88 12.18 -10.26 2.41
N GLU A 89 13.11 -10.89 1.69
CA GLU A 89 14.37 -11.36 2.26
C GLU A 89 15.27 -10.18 2.70
N ASP A 90 15.39 -9.14 1.89
CA ASP A 90 16.14 -7.93 2.23
C ASP A 90 15.58 -7.24 3.48
N VAL A 91 14.25 -7.09 3.58
CA VAL A 91 13.58 -6.54 4.78
C VAL A 91 13.81 -7.42 6.00
N ARG A 92 13.74 -8.76 5.84
CA ARG A 92 14.04 -9.71 6.93
C ARG A 92 15.47 -9.56 7.43
N ARG A 93 16.45 -9.42 6.52
CA ARG A 93 17.87 -9.19 6.88
C ARG A 93 18.06 -7.85 7.58
N TRP A 94 17.44 -6.78 7.07
CA TRP A 94 17.49 -5.46 7.68
C TRP A 94 16.89 -5.43 9.09
N ARG A 95 15.76 -6.12 9.30
CA ARG A 95 15.15 -6.33 10.63
C ARG A 95 16.11 -7.05 11.58
N LYS A 96 16.68 -8.18 11.14
CA LYS A 96 17.65 -8.96 11.94
C LYS A 96 18.93 -8.17 12.25
N GLY A 97 19.34 -7.27 11.37
CA GLY A 97 20.46 -6.35 11.56
C GLY A 97 20.17 -5.15 12.47
N GLY A 98 19.01 -5.09 13.14
CA GLY A 98 18.68 -4.00 14.05
C GLY A 98 18.36 -2.68 13.34
N TYR A 99 17.80 -2.75 12.13
CA TYR A 99 17.39 -1.60 11.32
C TYR A 99 18.55 -0.64 11.04
N GLU A 100 19.65 -1.18 10.55
CA GLU A 100 20.86 -0.41 10.25
C GLU A 100 20.57 0.81 9.37
N ASN A 101 21.26 1.92 9.65
CA ASN A 101 21.17 3.20 8.93
C ASN A 101 19.79 3.89 8.86
N ALA A 102 18.80 3.33 9.56
CA ALA A 102 17.57 4.04 9.90
C ALA A 102 17.84 5.13 10.95
N THR A 103 17.02 6.17 10.96
CA THR A 103 17.05 7.20 12.00
C THR A 103 16.73 6.61 13.38
N GLN A 104 17.14 7.33 14.42
CA GLN A 104 16.83 6.93 15.79
C GLN A 104 15.32 6.90 16.06
N ILE A 105 14.54 7.78 15.41
CA ILE A 105 13.08 7.81 15.55
C ILE A 105 12.46 6.57 14.89
N THR A 106 12.90 6.23 13.68
CA THR A 106 12.47 5.02 12.98
C THR A 106 12.76 3.77 13.81
N LYS A 107 13.97 3.65 14.38
CA LYS A 107 14.33 2.53 15.28
C LYS A 107 13.43 2.46 16.52
N GLN A 108 13.15 3.59 17.16
CA GLN A 108 12.27 3.65 18.33
C GLN A 108 10.84 3.21 17.99
N LEU A 109 10.29 3.66 16.86
CA LEU A 109 8.95 3.28 16.41
C LEU A 109 8.88 1.78 16.09
N LEU A 110 9.84 1.25 15.31
CA LEU A 110 9.90 -0.16 14.94
C LEU A 110 10.04 -1.05 16.19
N ALA A 111 10.93 -0.70 17.12
CA ALA A 111 11.08 -1.42 18.39
C ALA A 111 9.80 -1.37 19.22
N HIS A 112 9.12 -0.21 19.27
CA HIS A 112 7.85 -0.07 19.97
C HIS A 112 6.75 -0.95 19.37
N TRP A 113 6.66 -1.03 18.04
CA TRP A 113 5.65 -1.83 17.35
C TRP A 113 5.85 -3.34 17.52
N TRP A 114 7.10 -3.80 17.62
CA TRP A 114 7.45 -5.22 17.79
C TRP A 114 7.31 -5.76 19.22
N ARG A 115 7.01 -4.90 20.19
CA ARG A 115 6.80 -5.29 21.59
C ARG A 115 5.72 -6.38 21.72
N ALA A 116 6.08 -7.48 22.39
CA ALA A 116 5.16 -8.59 22.64
C ALA A 116 4.16 -8.28 23.77
N ASP A 117 4.51 -7.37 24.68
CA ASP A 117 3.74 -6.96 25.86
C ASP A 117 2.71 -5.85 25.58
N ARG A 118 2.47 -5.54 24.31
CA ARG A 118 1.45 -4.55 23.91
C ARG A 118 0.06 -5.07 24.27
N PRO A 119 -0.83 -4.25 24.85
CA PRO A 119 -2.22 -4.63 25.11
C PRO A 119 -2.93 -5.13 23.86
N ARG A 120 -2.64 -4.49 22.72
CA ARG A 120 -3.07 -4.91 21.39
C ARG A 120 -1.85 -5.15 20.51
N ARG A 121 -1.50 -6.42 20.33
CA ARG A 121 -0.41 -6.83 19.43
C ARG A 121 -0.78 -6.51 17.98
N LEU A 122 0.19 -5.97 17.24
CA LEU A 122 0.06 -5.73 15.81
C LEU A 122 0.26 -7.05 15.05
N PHE A 123 -0.45 -7.21 13.94
CA PHE A 123 -0.26 -8.39 13.09
C PHE A 123 1.09 -8.31 12.37
N PHE A 124 1.71 -9.46 12.14
CA PHE A 124 2.96 -9.53 11.38
C PHE A 124 2.82 -8.87 10.00
N ALA A 125 1.70 -9.07 9.33
CA ALA A 125 1.42 -8.43 8.03
C ALA A 125 1.38 -6.89 8.10
N GLN A 126 0.98 -6.30 9.23
CA GLN A 126 1.01 -4.85 9.44
C GLN A 126 2.44 -4.36 9.67
N LEU A 127 3.18 -5.06 10.53
CA LEU A 127 4.59 -4.79 10.83
C LEU A 127 5.44 -4.85 9.56
N GLU A 128 5.34 -5.95 8.81
CA GLU A 128 6.10 -6.16 7.59
C GLU A 128 5.73 -5.15 6.50
N ALA A 129 4.45 -4.80 6.37
CA ALA A 129 4.01 -3.78 5.41
C ALA A 129 4.66 -2.42 5.72
N ALA A 130 4.60 -1.98 6.98
CA ALA A 130 5.23 -0.73 7.40
C ALA A 130 6.75 -0.76 7.24
N GLU A 131 7.40 -1.84 7.68
CA GLU A 131 8.84 -2.04 7.53
C GLU A 131 9.30 -2.03 6.07
N THR A 132 8.52 -2.64 5.17
CA THR A 132 8.85 -2.69 3.74
C THR A 132 8.85 -1.28 3.16
N ILE A 133 7.82 -0.48 3.43
CA ILE A 133 7.75 0.91 2.95
C ILE A 133 8.89 1.75 3.55
N ILE A 134 9.13 1.62 4.85
CA ILE A 134 10.21 2.36 5.53
C ILE A 134 11.58 1.95 4.97
N TYR A 135 11.84 0.66 4.78
CA TYR A 135 13.08 0.17 4.21
C TYR A 135 13.30 0.72 2.80
N LEU A 136 12.28 0.62 1.94
CA LEU A 136 12.37 1.13 0.57
C LEU A 136 12.57 2.65 0.55
N HIS A 137 11.81 3.40 1.34
CA HIS A 137 11.81 4.86 1.31
C HIS A 137 13.02 5.48 2.03
N GLU A 138 13.36 5.00 3.23
CA GLU A 138 14.37 5.61 4.08
C GLU A 138 15.78 5.12 3.74
N ILE A 139 15.90 3.85 3.30
CA ILE A 139 17.19 3.19 3.08
C ILE A 139 17.48 3.09 1.58
N ARG A 140 16.62 2.43 0.81
CA ARG A 140 16.96 2.01 -0.55
C ARG A 140 16.85 3.11 -1.60
N LEU A 141 15.74 3.85 -1.64
CA LEU A 141 15.58 4.95 -2.60
C LEU A 141 16.70 6.01 -2.48
N PRO A 142 17.16 6.41 -1.28
CA PRO A 142 18.30 7.30 -1.11
C PRO A 142 19.68 6.63 -1.31
N GLY A 143 19.74 5.31 -1.52
CA GLY A 143 21.01 4.58 -1.70
C GLY A 143 21.85 4.47 -0.43
N ARG A 144 21.21 4.34 0.74
CA ARG A 144 21.94 4.17 2.00
C ARG A 144 22.56 2.78 2.06
N TYR A 145 23.80 2.75 2.54
CA TYR A 145 24.54 1.51 2.75
C TYR A 145 23.79 0.55 3.67
N THR A 146 23.90 -0.75 3.39
CA THR A 146 23.53 -1.83 4.32
C THR A 146 24.67 -2.84 4.31
N ARG A 147 24.98 -3.48 5.45
CA ARG A 147 26.09 -4.46 5.53
C ARG A 147 25.91 -5.70 4.66
N PHE A 148 24.68 -6.02 4.28
CA PHE A 148 24.39 -7.13 3.40
C PHE A 148 24.24 -6.63 1.96
N ASN A 149 24.67 -7.45 1.01
CA ASN A 149 24.35 -7.20 -0.38
C ASN A 149 22.84 -7.41 -0.56
N SER A 150 22.16 -6.33 -0.94
CA SER A 150 20.76 -6.37 -1.30
C SER A 150 20.55 -7.25 -2.51
N ALA A 151 19.48 -8.05 -2.51
CA ALA A 151 19.19 -8.97 -3.61
C ALA A 151 18.87 -8.24 -4.93
N ILE A 152 18.30 -7.03 -4.83
CA ILE A 152 17.94 -6.19 -5.97
C ILE A 152 18.92 -5.02 -6.06
N ASP A 153 19.37 -4.68 -7.27
CA ASP A 153 20.17 -3.49 -7.51
C ASP A 153 19.34 -2.20 -7.38
N ASP A 154 19.93 -1.13 -6.85
CA ASP A 154 19.20 0.11 -6.58
C ASP A 154 18.71 0.82 -7.86
N LYS A 155 19.38 0.64 -9.01
CA LYS A 155 18.91 1.17 -10.30
C LYS A 155 17.67 0.40 -10.77
N GLU A 156 17.69 -0.92 -10.65
CA GLU A 156 16.52 -1.73 -10.97
C GLU A 156 15.35 -1.40 -10.04
N LEU A 157 15.61 -1.29 -8.74
CA LEU A 157 14.59 -0.94 -7.74
C LEU A 157 13.92 0.39 -8.08
N ARG A 158 14.69 1.45 -8.36
CA ARG A 158 14.14 2.76 -8.74
C ARG A 158 13.29 2.66 -10.00
N ARG A 159 13.74 1.92 -11.02
CA ARG A 159 12.96 1.71 -12.25
C ARG A 159 11.63 1.00 -11.99
N LYS A 160 11.59 0.01 -11.09
CA LYS A 160 10.38 -0.77 -10.76
C LYS A 160 9.40 0.00 -9.88
N LEU A 161 9.88 0.93 -9.06
CA LEU A 161 9.09 1.72 -8.12
C LEU A 161 8.71 3.11 -8.66
N GLN A 162 8.87 3.37 -9.96
CA GLN A 162 8.47 4.61 -10.59
C GLN A 162 7.13 4.46 -11.31
N ASP A 163 6.27 5.46 -11.13
CA ASP A 163 5.09 5.70 -11.95
C ASP A 163 5.39 6.81 -12.94
N LEU A 164 5.18 6.54 -14.23
CA LEU A 164 5.39 7.52 -15.28
C LEU A 164 4.10 8.35 -15.42
N PRO A 165 4.18 9.69 -15.33
CA PRO A 165 3.02 10.53 -15.53
C PRO A 165 2.51 10.44 -16.98
N ALA A 166 1.22 10.72 -17.18
CA ALA A 166 0.61 10.76 -18.51
C ALA A 166 1.23 11.86 -19.39
N ASP A 167 1.56 13.00 -18.77
CA ASP A 167 2.32 14.06 -19.41
C ASP A 167 3.82 13.89 -19.11
N PRO A 168 4.65 13.62 -20.13
CA PRO A 168 6.08 13.38 -19.97
C PRO A 168 6.87 14.64 -19.55
N ALA A 169 6.26 15.83 -19.52
CA ALA A 169 6.87 17.03 -18.97
C ALA A 169 7.10 16.95 -17.45
N TYR A 170 6.37 16.07 -16.75
CA TYR A 170 6.52 15.88 -15.32
C TYR A 170 7.49 14.72 -14.99
N PRO A 171 8.25 14.82 -13.87
CA PRO A 171 9.14 13.75 -13.46
C PRO A 171 8.36 12.51 -12.98
N PRO A 172 8.93 11.29 -13.11
CA PRO A 172 8.37 10.09 -12.53
C PRO A 172 8.21 10.20 -11.01
N LEU A 173 7.15 9.61 -10.48
CA LEU A 173 6.86 9.62 -9.04
C LEU A 173 7.21 8.26 -8.41
N PRO A 174 7.87 8.22 -7.24
CA PRO A 174 7.99 6.99 -6.48
C PRO A 174 6.62 6.48 -6.06
N ARG A 175 6.26 5.27 -6.49
CA ARG A 175 4.98 4.63 -6.19
C ARG A 175 5.21 3.22 -5.67
N MET A 176 4.68 2.95 -4.50
CA MET A 176 4.75 1.64 -3.84
C MET A 176 3.32 1.14 -3.58
N GLY A 177 3.12 -0.17 -3.70
CA GLY A 177 1.83 -0.81 -3.43
C GLY A 177 2.01 -1.98 -2.49
N ILE A 178 1.21 -2.01 -1.41
CA ILE A 178 1.13 -3.16 -0.51
C ILE A 178 -0.22 -3.84 -0.72
N LYS A 179 -0.20 -5.10 -1.16
CA LYS A 179 -1.39 -5.94 -1.26
C LYS A 179 -1.68 -6.57 0.11
N MET A 180 -2.80 -6.19 0.71
CA MET A 180 -3.24 -6.66 2.02
C MET A 180 -4.62 -7.31 1.92
N ALA A 181 -4.87 -8.34 2.72
CA ALA A 181 -6.20 -8.96 2.81
C ALA A 181 -7.19 -8.01 3.50
N THR A 182 -8.45 -8.02 3.08
CA THR A 182 -9.51 -7.25 3.78
C THR A 182 -9.56 -7.66 5.25
N GLY A 183 -9.66 -6.67 6.14
CA GLY A 183 -9.65 -6.89 7.59
C GLY A 183 -8.28 -7.07 8.23
N SER A 184 -7.18 -7.17 7.46
CA SER A 184 -5.82 -7.27 8.02
C SER A 184 -5.27 -5.96 8.62
N GLY A 185 -6.02 -4.84 8.50
CA GLY A 185 -5.67 -3.56 9.12
C GLY A 185 -4.84 -2.61 8.26
N LYS A 186 -5.18 -2.47 6.97
CA LYS A 186 -4.60 -1.46 6.05
C LYS A 186 -4.55 -0.06 6.67
N THR A 187 -5.64 0.38 7.30
CA THR A 187 -5.71 1.70 7.98
C THR A 187 -4.75 1.81 9.17
N VAL A 188 -4.46 0.71 9.88
CA VAL A 188 -3.44 0.70 10.95
C VAL A 188 -2.05 0.92 10.34
N VAL A 189 -1.74 0.30 9.20
CA VAL A 189 -0.48 0.54 8.47
C VAL A 189 -0.37 2.00 8.02
N MET A 190 -1.45 2.60 7.50
CA MET A 190 -1.46 4.04 7.19
C MET A 190 -1.13 4.88 8.43
N ALA A 191 -1.75 4.60 9.58
CA ALA A 191 -1.45 5.29 10.84
C ALA A 191 0.01 5.11 11.28
N MET A 192 0.59 3.90 11.13
CA MET A 192 2.01 3.64 11.41
C MET A 192 2.94 4.47 10.52
N LEU A 193 2.64 4.57 9.22
CA LEU A 193 3.43 5.36 8.28
C LEU A 193 3.26 6.88 8.49
N ILE A 194 2.07 7.34 8.87
CA ILE A 194 1.85 8.73 9.30
C ILE A 194 2.71 9.04 10.53
N ALA A 195 2.68 8.17 11.53
CA ALA A 195 3.50 8.31 12.74
C ALA A 195 5.00 8.36 12.42
N TRP A 196 5.47 7.47 11.54
CA TRP A 196 6.85 7.46 11.06
C TRP A 196 7.24 8.78 10.37
N ALA A 197 6.42 9.27 9.43
CA ALA A 197 6.70 10.49 8.69
C ALA A 197 6.72 11.72 9.62
N PHE A 198 5.66 11.90 10.41
CA PHE A 198 5.52 13.07 11.29
C PHE A 198 6.52 13.06 12.44
N CYS A 199 6.77 11.92 13.09
CA CYS A 199 7.73 11.90 14.19
C CYS A 199 9.17 12.17 13.71
N ASN A 200 9.56 11.64 12.54
CA ASN A 200 10.88 11.92 11.99
C ASN A 200 11.02 13.40 11.59
N ARG A 201 10.05 13.93 10.83
CA ARG A 201 10.06 15.34 10.45
C ARG A 201 10.01 16.27 11.66
N GLY A 202 9.16 15.97 12.65
CA GLY A 202 9.03 16.78 13.85
C GLY A 202 10.33 16.82 14.66
N LYS A 203 11.08 15.71 14.67
CA LYS A 203 12.39 15.65 15.32
C LYS A 203 13.47 16.43 14.57
N VAL A 204 13.48 16.36 13.24
CA VAL A 204 14.42 17.07 12.37
C VAL A 204 13.66 17.77 11.23
N PRO A 205 13.21 19.02 11.45
CA PRO A 205 12.37 19.73 10.47
C PRO A 205 13.01 19.91 9.10
N SER A 206 14.35 19.98 9.03
CA SER A 206 15.12 20.11 7.79
C SER A 206 15.27 18.82 6.98
N ASP A 207 14.86 17.67 7.52
CA ASP A 207 15.03 16.38 6.84
C ASP A 207 13.90 16.14 5.82
N ASP A 208 14.13 16.56 4.58
CA ASP A 208 13.16 16.58 3.49
C ASP A 208 12.62 15.19 3.09
N ARG A 209 13.32 14.12 3.46
CA ARG A 209 12.94 12.72 3.22
C ARG A 209 11.64 12.31 3.90
N PHE A 210 11.21 13.00 4.97
CA PHE A 210 10.01 12.62 5.72
C PHE A 210 8.87 13.59 5.47
N PRO A 211 7.77 13.19 4.80
CA PRO A 211 6.72 14.12 4.44
C PRO A 211 6.01 14.77 5.64
N LYS A 212 5.73 16.08 5.54
CA LYS A 212 4.95 16.83 6.55
C LYS A 212 3.50 17.09 6.14
N ALA A 213 3.19 16.86 4.87
CA ALA A 213 1.86 16.92 4.29
C ALA A 213 1.45 15.54 3.80
N ILE A 214 0.26 15.08 4.18
CA ILE A 214 -0.27 13.77 3.80
C ILE A 214 -1.65 13.94 3.17
N LEU A 215 -1.79 13.50 1.92
CA LEU A 215 -3.06 13.44 1.22
C LEU A 215 -3.57 12.00 1.23
N ILE A 216 -4.83 11.81 1.60
CA ILE A 216 -5.47 10.49 1.62
C ILE A 216 -6.66 10.53 0.67
N ALA A 217 -6.58 9.78 -0.41
CA ALA A 217 -7.64 9.65 -1.40
C ALA A 217 -8.50 8.40 -1.12
N CYS A 218 -9.81 8.57 -1.12
CA CYS A 218 -10.78 7.51 -0.85
C CYS A 218 -11.93 7.48 -1.88
N PRO A 219 -12.60 6.33 -2.08
CA PRO A 219 -13.58 6.13 -3.16
C PRO A 219 -14.92 6.84 -2.94
N ASN A 220 -15.37 6.96 -1.68
CA ASN A 220 -16.69 7.53 -1.33
C ASN A 220 -16.65 8.22 0.06
N LEU A 221 -17.73 8.93 0.40
CA LEU A 221 -17.84 9.69 1.65
C LEU A 221 -17.87 8.79 2.90
N THR A 222 -18.47 7.60 2.82
CA THR A 222 -18.49 6.65 3.94
C THR A 222 -17.07 6.19 4.31
N VAL A 223 -16.22 5.91 3.32
CA VAL A 223 -14.80 5.59 3.56
C VAL A 223 -14.06 6.83 4.07
N LYS A 224 -14.36 8.02 3.54
CA LYS A 224 -13.79 9.30 4.02
C LYS A 224 -14.03 9.51 5.52
N GLU A 225 -15.26 9.27 5.98
CA GLU A 225 -15.65 9.36 7.40
C GLU A 225 -14.90 8.34 8.25
N ARG A 226 -14.82 7.09 7.80
CA ARG A 226 -14.07 6.03 8.50
C ARG A 226 -12.58 6.30 8.61
N LEU A 227 -11.98 6.97 7.62
CA LEU A 227 -10.56 7.31 7.63
C LEU A 227 -10.23 8.52 8.53
N GLN A 228 -11.22 9.25 9.07
CA GLN A 228 -10.95 10.39 9.97
C GLN A 228 -10.17 10.00 11.23
N VAL A 229 -10.24 8.73 11.64
CA VAL A 229 -9.43 8.15 12.72
C VAL A 229 -7.91 8.26 12.50
N LEU A 230 -7.47 8.54 11.28
CA LEU A 230 -6.05 8.78 10.97
C LEU A 230 -5.55 10.16 11.42
N GLN A 231 -6.47 11.11 11.64
CA GLN A 231 -6.14 12.45 12.13
C GLN A 231 -5.67 12.39 13.59
N PRO A 232 -4.47 12.92 13.95
CA PRO A 232 -4.00 12.92 15.33
C PRO A 232 -4.93 13.63 16.32
N GLY A 233 -5.67 14.64 15.86
CA GLY A 233 -6.65 15.38 16.67
C GLY A 233 -8.02 14.70 16.81
N HIS A 234 -8.27 13.57 16.13
CA HIS A 234 -9.55 12.87 16.24
C HIS A 234 -9.69 12.23 17.64
N PRO A 235 -10.85 12.31 18.32
CA PRO A 235 -11.03 11.71 19.65
C PRO A 235 -10.75 10.21 19.70
N GLN A 236 -11.07 9.51 18.61
CA GLN A 236 -10.83 8.06 18.43
C GLN A 236 -9.69 7.83 17.44
N ASN A 237 -8.59 8.57 17.55
CA ASN A 237 -7.49 8.42 16.60
C ASN A 237 -6.76 7.08 16.78
N TYR A 238 -6.36 6.47 15.68
CA TYR A 238 -5.67 5.18 15.68
C TYR A 238 -4.26 5.24 16.29
N HIS A 239 -3.64 6.41 16.33
CA HIS A 239 -2.34 6.57 16.98
C HIS A 239 -2.42 6.28 18.48
N ALA A 240 -3.51 6.71 19.13
CA ALA A 240 -3.81 6.42 20.52
C ALA A 240 -4.45 5.04 20.71
N GLU A 241 -5.47 4.68 19.92
CA GLU A 241 -6.20 3.42 20.08
C GLU A 241 -5.29 2.18 19.96
N PHE A 242 -4.34 2.23 19.01
CA PHE A 242 -3.39 1.14 18.79
C PHE A 242 -2.04 1.35 19.48
N ASP A 243 -1.89 2.40 20.29
CA ASP A 243 -0.63 2.82 20.93
C ASP A 243 0.55 2.83 19.94
N LEU A 244 0.40 3.49 18.79
CA LEU A 244 1.40 3.44 17.72
C LEU A 244 2.63 4.32 17.98
N VAL A 245 2.53 5.27 18.91
CA VAL A 245 3.59 6.26 19.14
C VAL A 245 4.03 6.26 20.61
N PRO A 246 5.33 6.00 20.89
CA PRO A 246 5.89 6.13 22.23
C PRO A 246 5.58 7.49 22.83
N HIS A 247 5.31 7.53 24.14
CA HIS A 247 4.90 8.77 24.84
C HIS A 247 5.79 9.98 24.51
N LYS A 248 7.12 9.79 24.49
CA LYS A 248 8.11 10.85 24.19
C LYS A 248 8.02 11.41 22.76
N LEU A 249 7.45 10.67 21.82
CA LEU A 249 7.34 11.05 20.41
C LEU A 249 5.97 11.63 20.04
N ARG A 250 4.95 11.46 20.90
CA ARG A 250 3.59 11.94 20.64
C ARG A 250 3.52 13.44 20.31
N PRO A 251 4.30 14.36 20.93
CA PRO A 251 4.27 15.76 20.54
C PRO A 251 4.59 16.00 19.05
N PHE A 252 5.43 15.15 18.45
CA PHE A 252 5.80 15.29 17.04
C PHE A 252 4.69 14.86 16.07
N LEU A 253 3.66 14.12 16.50
CA LEU A 253 2.53 13.78 15.63
C LEU A 253 1.80 15.01 15.07
N HIS A 254 1.87 16.14 15.78
CA HIS A 254 1.23 17.38 15.37
C HIS A 254 2.12 18.27 14.47
N SER A 255 3.33 17.81 14.10
CA SER A 255 4.22 18.58 13.22
C SER A 255 3.74 18.59 11.76
N GLY A 256 2.85 17.66 11.39
CA GLY A 256 2.32 17.52 10.04
C GLY A 256 0.84 17.85 9.92
N LYS A 257 0.32 17.75 8.69
CA LYS A 257 -1.11 17.95 8.37
C LYS A 257 -1.58 16.84 7.45
N ILE A 258 -2.81 16.38 7.69
CA ILE A 258 -3.45 15.34 6.89
C ILE A 258 -4.70 15.94 6.25
N HIS A 259 -4.85 15.76 4.93
CA HIS A 259 -6.08 16.03 4.21
C HIS A 259 -6.66 14.73 3.68
N ILE A 260 -7.89 14.42 4.06
CA ILE A 260 -8.60 13.23 3.60
C ILE A 260 -9.68 13.70 2.63
N THR A 261 -9.59 13.23 1.40
CA THR A 261 -10.48 13.67 0.33
C THR A 261 -10.99 12.51 -0.50
N ASN A 262 -12.06 12.77 -1.24
CA ASN A 262 -12.64 11.83 -2.16
C ASN A 262 -12.07 12.06 -3.57
N TRP A 263 -11.79 10.99 -4.32
CA TRP A 263 -11.16 11.10 -5.64
C TRP A 263 -11.95 11.95 -6.66
N HIS A 264 -13.28 12.06 -6.54
CA HIS A 264 -14.08 12.92 -7.42
C HIS A 264 -13.65 14.40 -7.31
N GLN A 265 -13.02 14.81 -6.21
CA GLN A 265 -12.49 16.16 -6.04
C GLN A 265 -11.31 16.44 -6.99
N PHE A 266 -10.69 15.41 -7.57
CA PHE A 266 -9.62 15.56 -8.57
C PHE A 266 -10.14 15.79 -9.99
N ALA A 267 -11.47 15.77 -10.21
CA ALA A 267 -12.02 16.28 -11.45
C ALA A 267 -11.80 17.81 -11.51
N PRO A 268 -11.35 18.36 -12.66
CA PRO A 268 -11.31 19.80 -12.85
C PRO A 268 -12.70 20.41 -12.68
N GLU A 269 -12.76 21.62 -12.11
CA GLU A 269 -14.03 22.35 -12.05
C GLU A 269 -14.47 22.82 -13.44
N SER A 270 -15.79 22.80 -13.67
CA SER A 270 -16.34 23.33 -14.92
C SER A 270 -16.11 24.85 -15.00
N PRO A 271 -15.78 25.39 -16.18
CA PRO A 271 -15.64 26.84 -16.41
C PRO A 271 -16.88 27.66 -16.00
N HIS A 272 -18.02 26.99 -15.89
CA HIS A 272 -19.34 27.57 -15.60
C HIS A 272 -19.80 27.33 -14.16
N SER A 273 -18.94 26.82 -13.27
CA SER A 273 -19.30 26.50 -11.88
C SER A 273 -18.73 27.52 -10.90
N GLU A 274 -19.54 27.99 -9.95
CA GLU A 274 -19.11 28.81 -8.82
C GLU A 274 -19.83 28.38 -7.54
N GLY A 275 -19.07 28.10 -6.47
CA GLY A 275 -19.63 27.73 -5.16
C GLY A 275 -20.53 26.48 -5.18
N GLY A 276 -20.30 25.56 -6.12
CA GLY A 276 -21.12 24.36 -6.31
C GLY A 276 -22.41 24.59 -7.12
N LYS A 277 -22.58 25.75 -7.76
CA LYS A 277 -23.70 26.07 -8.65
C LYS A 277 -23.19 26.37 -10.06
N THR A 278 -23.84 25.80 -11.07
CA THR A 278 -23.54 26.09 -12.48
C THR A 278 -24.30 27.34 -12.91
N TYR A 279 -23.57 28.33 -13.42
CA TYR A 279 -24.12 29.58 -13.95
C TYR A 279 -23.89 29.64 -15.46
N SER A 280 -24.95 29.92 -16.23
CA SER A 280 -24.86 30.05 -17.69
C SER A 280 -24.09 31.31 -18.16
N ILE A 281 -23.88 32.27 -17.25
CA ILE A 281 -23.33 33.61 -17.58
C ILE A 281 -21.92 33.80 -17.02
N VAL A 282 -21.50 32.99 -16.03
CA VAL A 282 -20.15 33.07 -15.46
C VAL A 282 -19.25 32.12 -16.24
N ASN A 283 -18.21 32.65 -16.88
CA ASN A 283 -17.17 31.86 -17.53
C ASN A 283 -15.81 32.26 -16.96
N LYS A 284 -15.28 31.44 -16.04
CA LYS A 284 -13.96 31.67 -15.43
C LYS A 284 -12.80 31.13 -16.27
N GLY A 285 -13.08 30.53 -17.42
CA GLY A 285 -12.10 29.77 -18.20
C GLY A 285 -11.80 28.39 -17.58
N GLU A 286 -10.88 27.65 -18.19
CA GLU A 286 -10.44 26.36 -17.66
C GLU A 286 -9.65 26.53 -16.35
N GLU A 287 -9.84 25.59 -15.43
CA GLU A 287 -9.10 25.58 -14.16
C GLU A 287 -7.60 25.36 -14.42
N GLY A 288 -6.79 26.39 -14.14
CA GLY A 288 -5.32 26.29 -14.26
C GLY A 288 -4.70 25.33 -13.23
N PRO A 289 -3.47 24.82 -13.48
CA PRO A 289 -2.81 23.85 -12.59
C PRO A 289 -2.65 24.32 -11.13
N GLU A 290 -2.36 25.60 -10.92
CA GLU A 290 -2.22 26.18 -9.58
C GLU A 290 -3.57 26.25 -8.84
N ALA A 291 -4.63 26.67 -9.54
CA ALA A 291 -5.97 26.75 -8.97
C ALA A 291 -6.47 25.35 -8.58
N PHE A 292 -6.25 24.36 -9.46
CA PHE A 292 -6.52 22.95 -9.18
C PHE A 292 -5.78 22.48 -7.93
N ALA A 293 -4.47 22.71 -7.86
CA ALA A 293 -3.65 22.27 -6.73
C ALA A 293 -4.10 22.92 -5.41
N ARG A 294 -4.39 24.23 -5.39
CA ARG A 294 -4.88 24.94 -4.19
C ARG A 294 -6.23 24.40 -3.73
N ARG A 295 -7.17 24.15 -4.65
CA ARG A 295 -8.48 23.58 -4.34
C ARG A 295 -8.39 22.17 -3.78
N VAL A 296 -7.61 21.31 -4.42
CA VAL A 296 -7.47 19.90 -4.06
C VAL A 296 -6.67 19.69 -2.78
N LEU A 297 -5.60 20.45 -2.58
CA LEU A 297 -4.72 20.32 -1.42
C LEU A 297 -5.22 21.13 -0.22
N GLY A 298 -5.97 22.22 -0.44
CA GLY A 298 -6.43 23.12 0.61
C GLY A 298 -5.27 23.59 1.49
N ASP A 299 -5.43 23.48 2.81
CA ASP A 299 -4.39 23.76 3.82
C ASP A 299 -3.05 23.04 3.59
N LEU A 300 -3.01 21.95 2.79
CA LEU A 300 -1.75 21.29 2.48
C LEU A 300 -0.92 22.07 1.46
N TYR A 301 -1.52 22.88 0.59
CA TYR A 301 -0.84 23.54 -0.52
C TYR A 301 0.42 24.27 -0.04
N ASP A 302 0.27 25.18 0.93
CA ASP A 302 1.39 25.95 1.49
C ASP A 302 2.38 25.09 2.29
N LYS A 303 1.95 23.91 2.78
CA LYS A 303 2.82 22.97 3.50
C LYS A 303 3.67 22.11 2.59
N THR A 304 3.31 21.95 1.31
CA THR A 304 4.03 21.10 0.37
C THR A 304 5.31 21.73 -0.17
N GLU A 305 5.41 23.06 -0.18
CA GLU A 305 6.52 23.84 -0.76
C GLU A 305 7.91 23.43 -0.22
N ASN A 306 7.98 22.98 1.03
CA ASN A 306 9.24 22.68 1.73
C ASN A 306 9.20 21.37 2.53
N GLY A 307 8.47 20.35 2.06
CA GLY A 307 8.28 19.17 2.90
C GLY A 307 7.79 17.89 2.26
N GLY A 308 7.67 17.83 0.93
CA GLY A 308 7.16 16.67 0.21
C GLY A 308 5.68 16.35 0.53
N LEU A 309 5.05 15.58 -0.35
CA LEU A 309 3.67 15.13 -0.20
C LEU A 309 3.64 13.60 -0.18
N LEU A 310 3.14 13.01 0.91
CA LEU A 310 2.86 11.58 0.96
C LEU A 310 1.40 11.34 0.58
N ILE A 311 1.15 10.48 -0.41
CA ILE A 311 -0.19 10.17 -0.88
C ILE A 311 -0.54 8.74 -0.50
N PHE A 312 -1.63 8.56 0.26
CA PHE A 312 -2.24 7.25 0.47
C PHE A 312 -3.47 7.10 -0.42
N ASN A 313 -3.50 6.02 -1.21
CA ASN A 313 -4.69 5.60 -1.93
C ASN A 313 -5.26 4.36 -1.25
N ASP A 314 -6.41 4.50 -0.60
CA ASP A 314 -7.04 3.41 0.15
C ASP A 314 -7.45 2.26 -0.78
N GLU A 315 -7.92 2.54 -1.99
CA GLU A 315 -8.36 1.52 -2.96
C GLU A 315 -7.54 1.56 -4.26
N GLY A 316 -6.22 1.49 -4.12
CA GLY A 316 -5.28 1.51 -5.25
C GLY A 316 -5.45 0.38 -6.27
N HIS A 317 -6.29 -0.62 -5.99
CA HIS A 317 -6.61 -1.71 -6.92
C HIS A 317 -7.65 -1.31 -7.99
N HIS A 318 -8.39 -0.21 -7.79
CA HIS A 318 -9.30 0.38 -8.77
C HIS A 318 -8.61 1.42 -9.68
N ALA A 319 -7.36 1.79 -9.39
CA ALA A 319 -6.57 2.62 -10.28
C ALA A 319 -6.04 1.76 -11.43
N TRP A 320 -6.91 1.54 -12.42
CA TRP A 320 -6.54 0.93 -13.69
C TRP A 320 -5.51 1.82 -14.41
N ARG A 321 -4.54 1.21 -15.09
CA ARG A 321 -3.60 1.92 -15.97
C ARG A 321 -4.19 1.99 -17.37
#